data_AF-A0A1A2M708-F1
#
_entry.id   AF-A0A1A2M708-F1
#
_cell.length_a   1.000
_cell.length_b   1.000
_cell.length_c   1.000
_cell.angle_alpha   90.00
_cell.angle_beta   90.00
_cell.angle_gamma   90.00
#
_symmetry.space_group_name_H-M   'P 1'
#
loop_
_entity.id
_entity.type
_entity.pdbx_description
1 polymer ?
#
loop_
_entity_poly.entity_id
_entity_poly.type
_entity_poly.pdbx_seq_one_letter_code
_entity_poly.pdbx_strand_id
1 'polypeptide(L)' 'MEPHRWCPGDPKQMPYVVNQYIDWDWSVCHTWYPTQYGMGNVTMQGRPTSIWDGDNPPIEAITIRHCPPISFMCP' A
#
# COMPACT_ATOMS: atom_id res chain seq x y z
N MET A 1 -10.32 5.09 2.16
CA MET A 1 -8.91 4.83 2.55
C MET A 1 -8.15 6.12 2.33
N GLU A 2 -7.57 6.68 3.39
CA GLU A 2 -6.80 7.92 3.27
C GLU A 2 -5.34 7.61 2.84
N PRO A 3 -4.76 8.48 1.98
CA PRO A 3 -3.34 8.42 1.66
C PRO A 3 -2.51 8.63 2.93
N HIS A 4 -1.54 7.77 3.12
CA HIS A 4 -0.52 7.96 4.15
C HIS A 4 0.66 8.69 3.52
N ARG A 5 1.23 9.65 4.24
CA ARG A 5 2.40 10.39 3.78
C ARG A 5 3.60 10.02 4.63
N TRP A 6 4.72 9.74 3.97
CA TRP A 6 6.01 9.53 4.60
C TRP A 6 6.99 10.56 4.01
N CYS A 7 7.67 11.36 4.83
CA CYS A 7 8.66 12.34 4.37
C CYS A 7 10.06 12.07 4.95
N PRO A 8 11.13 12.56 4.30
CA PRO A 8 12.49 12.49 4.84
C PRO A 8 12.57 13.22 6.19
N GLY A 9 12.68 12.43 7.26
CA GLY A 9 12.62 12.90 8.65
C GLY A 9 11.59 12.15 9.49
N ASP A 10 10.59 11.55 8.85
CA ASP A 10 9.66 10.64 9.51
C ASP A 10 10.33 9.31 9.84
N PRO A 11 9.92 8.66 10.94
CA PRO A 11 10.46 7.36 11.31
C PRO A 11 10.16 6.32 10.22
N LYS A 12 11.20 5.59 9.79
CA LYS A 12 11.12 4.47 8.84
C LYS A 12 10.51 3.20 9.45
N GLN A 13 9.87 3.34 10.60
CA GLN A 13 9.33 2.27 11.42
C GLN A 13 7.87 2.58 11.79
N MET A 14 7.18 3.25 10.87
CA MET A 14 5.72 3.42 10.89
C MET A 14 5.04 2.04 10.91
N PRO A 15 3.75 1.93 11.27
CA PRO A 15 3.06 0.63 11.40
C PRO A 15 3.40 -0.29 10.23
N TYR A 16 3.68 -1.57 10.56
CA TYR A 16 4.24 -2.72 9.80
C TYR A 16 4.43 -2.63 8.27
N VAL A 17 3.57 -1.88 7.60
CA VAL A 17 3.61 -1.54 6.20
C VAL A 17 4.88 -0.75 5.86
N VAL A 18 5.23 0.31 6.59
CA VAL A 18 6.40 1.16 6.28
C VAL A 18 7.61 0.80 7.13
N ASN A 19 8.57 0.08 6.54
CA ASN A 19 9.79 -0.36 7.19
C ASN A 19 11.05 -0.01 6.37
N GLN A 20 12.21 -0.01 7.01
CA GLN A 20 13.50 0.31 6.38
C GLN A 20 13.93 -0.59 5.20
N TYR A 21 13.27 -1.73 4.99
CA TYR A 21 13.58 -2.68 3.92
C TYR A 21 12.82 -2.39 2.62
N ILE A 22 12.01 -1.33 2.61
CA ILE A 22 11.26 -0.89 1.44
C ILE A 22 12.18 -0.19 0.46
N ASP A 23 12.08 -0.64 -0.78
CA ASP A 23 12.73 -0.08 -1.97
C ASP A 23 11.86 1.07 -2.52
N TRP A 24 11.93 2.22 -1.84
CA TRP A 24 11.44 3.52 -2.33
C TRP A 24 12.45 4.62 -2.03
N ASP A 25 12.25 5.81 -2.58
CA ASP A 25 13.19 6.91 -2.44
C ASP A 25 13.05 7.65 -1.09
N TRP A 26 13.83 7.21 -0.09
CA TRP A 26 13.80 7.82 1.24
C TRP A 26 14.25 9.31 1.28
N SER A 27 14.62 9.93 0.16
CA SER A 27 14.99 11.36 0.08
C SER A 27 13.83 12.28 -0.31
N VAL A 28 12.67 11.73 -0.68
CA VAL A 28 11.48 12.51 -1.09
C VAL A 28 10.26 12.19 -0.23
N CYS A 29 9.29 13.10 -0.22
CA CYS A 29 8.01 12.84 0.40
C CYS A 29 7.19 11.87 -0.46
N HIS A 30 6.97 10.67 0.07
CA HIS A 30 6.15 9.63 -0.51
C HIS A 30 4.71 9.73 -0.04
N THR A 31 3.78 9.49 -0.96
CA THR A 31 2.36 9.38 -0.66
C THR A 31 1.92 7.97 -1.04
N TRP A 32 1.59 7.18 -0.02
CA TRP A 32 1.36 5.76 -0.16
C TRP A 32 -0.01 5.33 0.34
N TYR A 33 -0.51 4.23 -0.22
CA TYR A 33 -1.78 3.61 0.14
C TYR A 33 -1.56 2.17 0.61
N PRO A 34 -2.19 1.75 1.72
CA PRO A 34 -2.22 0.35 2.10
C PRO A 34 -3.06 -0.43 1.10
N THR A 35 -2.45 -1.38 0.41
CA THR A 35 -3.12 -2.28 -0.52
C THR A 35 -3.25 -3.69 0.05
N GLN A 36 -3.91 -4.58 -0.68
CA GLN A 36 -3.81 -6.01 -0.44
C GLN A 36 -2.35 -6.49 -0.64
N TYR A 37 -1.97 -7.53 0.09
CA TYR A 37 -0.63 -8.11 0.03
C TYR A 37 -0.30 -8.58 -1.39
N GLY A 38 0.81 -8.09 -1.95
CA GLY A 38 1.25 -8.41 -3.31
C GLY A 38 0.65 -7.55 -4.41
N MET A 39 -0.23 -6.60 -4.07
CA MET A 39 -0.80 -5.63 -5.02
C MET A 39 -0.16 -4.24 -4.92
N GLY A 40 0.88 -4.10 -4.11
CA GLY A 40 1.67 -2.88 -4.01
C GLY A 40 2.65 -2.72 -5.17
N ASN A 41 2.88 -1.48 -5.59
CA ASN A 41 3.93 -1.11 -6.55
C ASN A 41 5.32 -1.10 -5.88
N VAL A 42 5.37 -0.92 -4.57
CA VAL A 42 6.63 -0.83 -3.84
C VAL A 42 7.10 -2.21 -3.44
N THR A 43 8.39 -2.46 -3.65
CA THR A 43 9.01 -3.74 -3.26
C THR A 43 9.71 -3.63 -1.92
N MET A 44 9.83 -4.77 -1.24
CA MET A 44 10.66 -4.94 -0.05
C MET A 44 11.60 -6.09 -0.36
N GLN A 45 12.89 -5.80 -0.51
CA GLN A 45 13.91 -6.80 -0.90
C GLN A 45 13.53 -7.57 -2.19
N GLY A 46 13.00 -6.86 -3.19
CA GLY A 46 12.57 -7.43 -4.47
C GLY A 46 11.24 -8.20 -4.43
N ARG A 47 10.51 -8.20 -3.30
CA ARG A 47 9.17 -8.79 -3.20
C ARG A 47 8.10 -7.70 -3.20
N PRO A 48 7.01 -7.82 -3.97
CA PRO A 48 5.91 -6.86 -3.94
C PRO A 48 5.27 -6.84 -2.55
N THR A 49 5.02 -5.64 -2.03
CA THR A 49 4.43 -5.45 -0.71
C THR A 49 2.93 -5.16 -0.79
N SER A 50 2.34 -4.77 0.33
CA SER A 50 1.01 -4.19 0.45
C SER A 50 1.03 -2.64 0.38
N ILE A 51 2.00 -2.06 -0.32
CA ILE A 51 2.19 -0.61 -0.41
C ILE A 51 2.12 -0.16 -1.85
N TRP A 52 1.22 0.76 -2.12
CA TRP A 52 1.22 1.51 -3.35
C TRP A 52 1.73 2.92 -3.12
N ASP A 53 2.89 3.26 -3.67
CA ASP A 53 3.39 4.64 -3.71
C ASP A 53 2.97 5.30 -5.02
N GLY A 54 2.33 6.48 -4.92
CA GLY A 54 1.86 7.28 -6.05
C GLY A 54 0.37 7.68 -6.00
N ASP A 55 -0.02 8.63 -6.84
CA ASP A 55 -1.34 9.28 -6.81
C ASP A 55 -2.54 8.40 -7.19
N ASN A 56 -2.32 7.30 -7.91
CA ASN A 56 -3.42 6.48 -8.45
C ASN A 56 -3.25 4.99 -8.14
N PRO A 57 -3.55 4.55 -6.90
CA PRO A 57 -3.57 3.13 -6.58
C PRO A 57 -4.68 2.41 -7.36
N PRO A 58 -4.43 1.18 -7.83
CA PRO A 58 -5.45 0.37 -8.47
C PRO A 58 -6.60 0.16 -7.48
N ILE A 59 -7.82 0.48 -7.92
CA ILE A 59 -9.03 0.34 -7.12
C ILE A 59 -9.14 -1.08 -6.57
N GLU A 60 -8.78 -2.12 -7.32
CA GLU A 60 -8.76 -3.51 -6.80
C GLU A 60 -7.79 -3.75 -5.64
N ALA A 61 -6.70 -2.98 -5.55
CA ALA A 61 -5.67 -3.13 -4.53
C ALA A 61 -6.05 -2.42 -3.23
N ILE A 62 -6.76 -1.29 -3.31
CA ILE A 62 -7.27 -0.53 -2.16
C ILE A 62 -8.73 -0.85 -1.82
N THR A 63 -9.46 -1.57 -2.68
CA THR A 63 -10.79 -2.06 -2.34
C THR A 63 -10.59 -3.35 -1.56
N ILE A 64 -10.80 -3.31 -0.24
CA ILE A 64 -11.19 -4.51 0.49
C ILE A 64 -12.44 -4.99 -0.24
N ARG A 65 -12.39 -6.16 -0.87
CA ARG A 65 -13.59 -6.77 -1.46
C ARG A 65 -14.57 -7.00 -0.32
N HIS A 66 -15.39 -6.00 -0.03
CA HIS A 66 -16.68 -6.22 0.57
C HIS A 66 -17.43 -6.99 -0.49
N CYS A 67 -17.36 -8.33 -0.42
CA CYS A 67 -18.52 -9.09 -0.83
C CYS A 67 -19.70 -8.47 -0.05
N PRO A 68 -20.70 -7.88 -0.73
CA PRO A 68 -21.87 -7.40 -0.01
C PRO A 68 -22.45 -8.60 0.76
N PRO A 69 -22.87 -8.43 2.03
CA PRO A 69 -23.27 -9.56 2.88
C PRO A 69 -24.58 -10.25 2.45
N ILE A 70 -25.13 -9.97 1.26
CA ILE A 70 -26.42 -10.53 0.84
C ILE A 70 -26.35 -11.04 -0.61
N SER A 71 -26.08 -12.33 -0.67
CA SER A 71 -26.84 -13.37 -1.36
C SER A 71 -26.88 -13.38 -2.90
N PHE A 72 -26.45 -14.52 -3.45
CA PHE A 72 -26.57 -14.99 -4.84
C PHE A 72 -25.56 -14.38 -5.84
N MET A 73 -24.97 -15.27 -6.64
CA MET A 73 -24.15 -15.00 -7.84
C MET A 73 -22.63 -14.80 -7.60
N CYS A 74 -21.95 -15.90 -7.26
CA CYS A 74 -20.74 -16.28 -8.00
C CYS A 74 -21.14 -17.44 -8.92
N PRO A 75 -20.93 -17.38 -10.24
CA PRO A 75 -21.17 -18.50 -11.15
C PRO A 75 -20.19 -19.66 -10.92
#